data_AF-A0A166MTS3-F1
#
_entry.id   AF-A0A166MTS3-F1
#
_cell.length_a   1.000
_cell.length_b   1.000
_cell.length_c   1.000
_cell.angle_alpha   90.00
_cell.angle_beta   90.00
_cell.angle_gamma   90.00
#
_symmetry.space_group_name_H-M   'P 1'
#
loop_
_entity.id
_entity.type
_entity.pdbx_description
1 polymer ?
#
loop_
_entity_poly.entity_id
_entity_poly.type
_entity_poly.pdbx_seq_one_letter_code
_entity_poly.pdbx_strand_id
1 'polypeptide(L)'
;MDNNEIFRKLQNLARQVQAVRMPLDRLVELAWRGEKPDKAAIIHVLRTANAQRELLLDWETNLYRHVTGQFVLVCTALPDNANDAQQLTSRRLLNSREACSFCGLVEGGYAPIELTLATNPVGIPIPGERVHPRCALSWQRLQLIAQTQTPKKASLL
;
A
#
# COMPACT_ATOMS: atom_id res chain seq x y z
N MET A 1 -1.32 -16.31 -21.60
CA MET A 1 -0.95 -16.01 -20.20
C MET A 1 -2.22 -15.58 -19.49
N ASP A 2 -2.53 -16.24 -18.38
CA ASP A 2 -3.76 -15.96 -17.61
C ASP A 2 -3.58 -14.65 -16.80
N ASN A 3 -4.59 -13.78 -16.80
CA ASN A 3 -4.56 -12.55 -16.00
C ASN A 3 -4.41 -12.86 -14.51
N ASN A 4 -4.99 -13.95 -14.03
CA ASN A 4 -4.84 -14.37 -12.63
C ASN A 4 -3.38 -14.67 -12.27
N GLU A 5 -2.61 -15.22 -13.22
CA GLU A 5 -1.19 -15.45 -12.99
C GLU A 5 -0.44 -14.14 -12.79
N ILE A 6 -0.79 -13.13 -13.59
CA ILE A 6 -0.20 -11.79 -13.47
C ILE A 6 -0.50 -11.18 -12.11
N PHE A 7 -1.77 -11.17 -11.71
CA PHE A 7 -2.19 -10.57 -10.45
C PHE A 7 -1.60 -11.30 -9.25
N ARG A 8 -1.55 -12.63 -9.28
CA ARG A 8 -0.90 -13.44 -8.26
C ARG A 8 0.59 -13.14 -8.11
N LYS A 9 1.34 -13.03 -9.22
CA LYS A 9 2.77 -12.70 -9.18
C LYS A 9 3.00 -11.30 -8.59
N LEU A 10 2.16 -10.33 -8.95
CA LEU A 10 2.20 -8.99 -8.39
C LEU A 10 1.84 -8.95 -6.90
N GLN A 11 0.78 -9.64 -6.48
CA GLN A 11 0.39 -9.72 -5.08
C GLN A 11 1.51 -10.38 -4.24
N ASN A 12 2.11 -11.45 -4.74
CA ASN A 12 3.23 -12.11 -4.06
C ASN A 12 4.41 -11.16 -3.87
N LEU A 13 4.76 -10.38 -4.90
CA LEU A 13 5.78 -9.35 -4.77
C LEU A 13 5.36 -8.29 -3.74
N ALA A 14 4.15 -7.75 -3.84
CA ALA A 14 3.64 -6.72 -2.94
C ALA A 14 3.70 -7.17 -1.47
N ARG A 15 3.25 -8.39 -1.16
CA ARG A 15 3.29 -8.97 0.19
C ARG A 15 4.71 -9.12 0.75
N GLN A 16 5.71 -9.28 -0.10
CA GLN A 16 7.11 -9.41 0.34
C GLN A 16 7.76 -8.06 0.66
N VAL A 17 7.43 -7.01 -0.10
CA VAL A 17 8.12 -5.71 -0.02
C VAL A 17 7.28 -4.62 0.65
N GLN A 18 6.00 -4.88 0.91
CA GLN A 18 4.96 -3.92 1.32
C GLN A 18 4.68 -2.82 0.30
N ALA A 19 5.69 -2.13 -0.19
CA ALA A 19 5.58 -1.15 -1.25
C ALA A 19 6.89 -1.02 -2.04
N VAL A 20 6.78 -0.76 -3.34
CA VAL A 20 7.94 -0.47 -4.18
C VAL A 20 7.59 0.50 -5.30
N ARG A 21 8.52 1.40 -5.60
CA ARG A 21 8.42 2.35 -6.72
C ARG A 21 9.52 2.09 -7.74
N MET A 22 9.15 1.80 -8.98
CA MET A 22 10.10 1.59 -10.09
C MET A 22 9.42 1.67 -11.46
N PRO A 23 10.16 1.68 -12.58
CA PRO A 23 9.57 1.52 -13.91
C PRO A 23 8.78 0.21 -14.01
N LEU A 24 7.64 0.23 -14.72
CA LEU A 24 6.74 -0.92 -14.80
C LEU A 24 7.43 -2.18 -15.35
N ASP A 25 8.32 -2.02 -16.32
CA ASP A 25 9.08 -3.12 -16.91
C ASP A 25 9.94 -3.84 -15.85
N ARG A 26 10.66 -3.07 -15.02
CA ARG A 26 11.44 -3.60 -13.88
C ARG A 26 10.55 -4.28 -12.84
N LEU A 27 9.34 -3.77 -12.64
CA LEU A 27 8.38 -4.33 -11.70
C LEU A 27 7.92 -5.71 -12.15
N VAL A 28 7.64 -5.87 -13.46
CA VAL A 28 7.30 -7.17 -14.07
C VAL A 28 8.49 -8.13 -13.97
N GLU A 29 9.71 -7.68 -14.27
CA GLU A 29 10.92 -8.51 -14.13
C GLU A 29 11.10 -9.01 -12.68
N LEU A 30 10.90 -8.13 -11.70
CA LEU A 30 11.05 -8.46 -10.29
C LEU A 30 9.97 -9.47 -9.83
N ALA A 31 8.72 -9.30 -10.28
CA ALA A 31 7.63 -10.21 -9.96
C ALA A 31 7.83 -11.62 -10.55
N TRP A 32 8.56 -11.74 -11.67
CA TRP A 32 8.85 -13.02 -12.34
C TRP A 32 10.19 -13.66 -11.97
N ARG A 33 11.04 -13.00 -11.15
CA ARG A 33 12.26 -13.56 -10.54
C ARG A 33 13.18 -14.34 -11.51
N GLY A 34 13.36 -13.83 -12.73
CA GLY A 34 14.24 -14.44 -13.75
C GLY A 34 13.53 -15.33 -14.77
N GLU A 35 12.23 -15.58 -14.61
CA GLU A 35 11.39 -16.06 -15.71
C GLU A 35 11.29 -14.99 -16.82
N LYS A 36 11.03 -15.42 -18.06
CA LYS A 36 10.94 -14.53 -19.24
C LYS A 36 9.50 -14.43 -19.74
N PRO A 37 8.62 -13.65 -19.08
CA PRO A 37 7.26 -13.47 -19.55
C PRO A 37 7.19 -12.55 -20.78
N ASP A 38 6.05 -12.55 -21.48
CA ASP A 38 5.73 -11.52 -22.47
C ASP A 38 5.42 -10.19 -21.76
N LYS A 39 6.47 -9.39 -21.54
CA LYS A 39 6.39 -8.12 -20.81
C LYS A 39 5.48 -7.11 -21.50
N ALA A 40 5.41 -7.12 -22.83
CA ALA A 40 4.57 -6.19 -23.57
C ALA A 40 3.08 -6.49 -23.33
N ALA A 41 2.70 -7.77 -23.38
CA ALA A 41 1.34 -8.20 -23.07
C ALA A 41 0.96 -7.89 -21.62
N ILE A 42 1.85 -8.16 -20.65
CA ILE A 42 1.60 -7.84 -19.23
C ILE A 42 1.39 -6.34 -19.04
N ILE A 43 2.30 -5.52 -19.57
CA ILE A 43 2.22 -4.06 -19.44
C ILE A 43 0.92 -3.53 -20.04
N HIS A 44 0.48 -4.09 -21.17
CA HIS A 44 -0.80 -3.72 -21.77
C HIS A 44 -1.97 -4.01 -20.82
N VAL A 45 -2.04 -5.23 -20.28
CA VAL A 45 -3.08 -5.64 -19.31
C VAL A 45 -3.07 -4.72 -18.09
N LEU A 46 -1.90 -4.50 -17.49
CA LEU A 46 -1.75 -3.68 -16.28
C LEU A 46 -2.13 -2.22 -16.50
N ARG A 47 -2.17 -1.70 -17.72
CA ARG A 47 -2.62 -0.33 -17.98
C ARG A 47 -4.14 -0.20 -18.11
N THR A 48 -4.86 -1.32 -18.18
CA THR A 48 -6.32 -1.28 -18.31
C THR A 48 -6.98 -0.92 -16.97
N ALA A 49 -8.08 -0.16 -17.03
CA ALA A 49 -8.84 0.19 -15.83
C ALA A 49 -9.42 -1.04 -15.13
N ASN A 50 -9.71 -2.13 -15.87
CA ASN A 50 -10.22 -3.35 -15.29
C ASN A 50 -9.18 -4.06 -14.42
N ALA A 51 -7.96 -4.24 -14.94
CA ALA A 51 -6.87 -4.84 -14.17
C ALA A 51 -6.57 -4.05 -12.88
N GLN A 52 -6.63 -2.72 -12.96
CA GLN A 52 -6.41 -1.86 -11.79
C GLN A 52 -7.50 -2.02 -10.72
N ARG A 53 -8.76 -2.20 -11.15
CA ARG A 53 -9.87 -2.47 -10.24
C ARG A 53 -9.73 -3.85 -9.59
N GLU A 54 -9.44 -4.86 -10.39
CA GLU A 54 -9.32 -6.26 -9.94
C GLU A 54 -8.16 -6.41 -8.93
N LEU A 55 -6.99 -5.83 -9.23
CA LEU A 55 -5.86 -5.82 -8.30
C LEU A 55 -6.25 -5.23 -6.94
N LEU A 56 -6.98 -4.11 -6.94
CA LEU A 56 -7.36 -3.41 -5.72
C LEU A 56 -8.42 -4.17 -4.91
N LEU A 57 -9.46 -4.68 -5.57
CA LEU A 57 -10.63 -5.26 -4.90
C LEU A 57 -10.40 -6.73 -4.52
N ASP A 58 -9.78 -7.51 -5.40
CA ASP A 58 -9.76 -8.98 -5.30
C ASP A 58 -8.38 -9.50 -4.87
N TRP A 59 -7.31 -8.73 -5.11
CA TRP A 59 -5.93 -9.15 -4.84
C TRP A 59 -5.23 -8.32 -3.78
N GLU A 60 -5.94 -7.43 -3.09
CA GLU A 60 -5.39 -6.59 -2.00
C GLU A 60 -4.10 -5.88 -2.41
N THR A 61 -4.03 -5.40 -3.65
CA THR A 61 -2.83 -4.84 -4.25
C THR A 61 -3.19 -3.57 -5.01
N ASN A 62 -2.50 -2.46 -4.72
CA ASN A 62 -2.68 -1.23 -5.47
C ASN A 62 -1.50 -1.02 -6.42
N LEU A 63 -1.78 -0.77 -7.69
CA LEU A 63 -0.78 -0.39 -8.69
C LEU A 63 -1.16 0.97 -9.28
N TYR A 64 -0.29 1.96 -9.20
CA TYR A 64 -0.60 3.28 -9.77
C TYR A 64 0.63 3.96 -10.33
N ARG A 65 0.40 4.93 -11.21
CA ARG A 65 1.45 5.75 -11.79
C ARG A 65 1.76 6.94 -10.88
N HIS A 66 3.00 7.05 -10.47
CA HIS A 66 3.56 8.16 -9.70
C HIS A 66 3.77 9.41 -10.57
N VAL A 67 3.87 10.60 -9.98
CA VAL A 67 4.12 11.87 -10.67
C VAL A 67 5.41 11.87 -11.48
N THR A 68 6.43 11.10 -11.06
CA THR A 68 7.69 10.92 -11.81
C THR A 68 7.55 9.99 -13.03
N GLY A 69 6.36 9.43 -13.27
CA GLY A 69 6.09 8.49 -14.35
C GLY A 69 6.44 7.03 -14.03
N GLN A 70 7.09 6.76 -12.90
CA GLN A 70 7.29 5.41 -12.36
C GLN A 70 5.97 4.81 -11.87
N PHE A 71 5.96 3.50 -11.61
CA PHE A 71 4.82 2.81 -11.02
C PHE A 71 5.10 2.46 -9.57
N VAL A 72 4.07 2.57 -8.74
CA VAL A 72 4.10 2.17 -7.34
C VAL A 72 3.18 0.97 -7.18
N LEU A 73 3.73 -0.10 -6.63
CA LEU A 73 2.98 -1.28 -6.20
C LEU A 73 2.93 -1.28 -4.68
N VAL A 74 1.73 -1.46 -4.12
CA VAL A 74 1.49 -1.46 -2.67
C VAL A 74 0.65 -2.67 -2.29
N CYS A 75 1.06 -3.37 -1.23
CA CYS A 75 0.24 -4.36 -0.57
C CYS A 75 -0.79 -3.67 0.33
N THR A 76 -2.07 -3.93 0.11
CA THR A 76 -3.16 -3.39 0.93
C THR A 76 -3.79 -4.44 1.85
N ALA A 77 -3.22 -5.65 1.91
CA ALA A 77 -3.62 -6.69 2.85
C ALA A 77 -3.44 -6.19 4.28
N LEU A 78 -4.38 -6.52 5.16
CA LEU A 78 -4.40 -6.11 6.56
C LEU A 78 -4.17 -7.33 7.46
N PRO A 79 -3.55 -7.17 8.63
CA PRO A 79 -3.46 -8.25 9.60
C PRO A 79 -4.84 -8.53 10.22
N ASP A 80 -5.09 -9.79 10.57
CA ASP A 80 -6.35 -10.24 11.18
C ASP A 80 -6.38 -10.07 12.72
N ASN A 81 -5.29 -9.59 13.32
CA ASN A 81 -5.17 -9.42 14.77
C ASN A 81 -4.71 -8.01 15.16
N ALA A 82 -5.14 -7.56 16.34
CA ALA A 82 -4.89 -6.20 16.79
C ALA A 82 -3.45 -5.96 17.23
N ASN A 83 -2.72 -6.98 17.71
CA ASN A 83 -1.32 -6.83 18.13
C ASN A 83 -0.43 -6.44 16.94
N ASP A 84 -0.55 -7.16 15.82
CA ASP A 84 0.19 -6.85 14.60
C ASP A 84 -0.26 -5.50 14.02
N ALA A 85 -1.57 -5.22 14.05
CA ALA A 85 -2.09 -3.93 13.63
C ALA A 85 -1.49 -2.78 14.46
N GLN A 86 -1.42 -2.91 15.79
CA GLN A 86 -0.83 -1.92 16.69
C GLN A 86 0.65 -1.70 16.40
N GLN A 87 1.42 -2.78 16.18
CA GLN A 87 2.83 -2.67 15.81
C GLN A 87 3.00 -1.90 14.49
N LEU A 88 2.20 -2.21 13.48
CA LEU A 88 2.24 -1.52 12.19
C LEU A 88 1.81 -0.05 12.29
N THR A 89 0.82 0.28 13.12
CA THR A 89 0.38 1.67 13.30
C THR A 89 1.31 2.51 14.15
N SER A 90 2.07 1.89 15.06
CA SER A 90 2.98 2.59 15.98
C SER A 90 4.44 2.61 15.52
N ARG A 91 4.74 1.98 14.37
CA ARG A 91 6.10 1.92 13.84
C ARG A 91 6.65 3.32 13.61
N ARG A 92 7.91 3.54 14.02
CA ARG A 92 8.60 4.79 13.77
C ARG A 92 9.06 4.87 12.31
N LEU A 93 8.61 5.90 11.60
CA LEU A 93 9.06 6.18 10.23
C LEU A 93 10.26 7.12 10.25
N LEU A 94 11.29 6.80 9.46
CA LEU A 94 12.52 7.58 9.42
C LEU A 94 12.34 9.00 8.84
N ASN A 95 11.22 9.30 8.18
CA ASN A 95 10.84 10.64 7.71
C ASN A 95 9.30 10.77 7.68
N SER A 96 8.64 10.82 8.84
CA SER A 96 7.16 10.73 8.91
C SER A 96 6.39 11.75 8.07
N ARG A 97 6.97 12.94 7.82
CA ARG A 97 6.36 13.98 6.96
C ARG A 97 6.44 13.66 5.47
N GLU A 98 7.39 12.82 5.08
CA GLU A 98 7.69 12.48 3.69
C GLU A 98 7.37 11.02 3.36
N ALA A 99 7.03 10.21 4.35
CA ALA A 99 6.70 8.80 4.19
C ALA A 99 5.21 8.56 4.36
N CYS A 100 4.67 7.59 3.64
CA CYS A 100 3.30 7.13 3.88
C CYS A 100 3.23 6.30 5.18
N SER A 101 2.34 6.68 6.11
CA SER A 101 2.11 5.95 7.36
C SER A 101 1.80 4.47 7.14
N PHE A 102 1.00 4.17 6.12
CA PHE A 102 0.56 2.81 5.80
C PHE A 102 1.62 1.97 5.09
N CYS A 103 2.13 2.43 3.95
CA CYS A 103 3.01 1.59 3.11
C CYS A 103 4.50 1.80 3.39
N GLY A 104 4.88 2.87 4.10
CA GLY A 104 6.25 3.16 4.51
C GLY A 104 7.14 3.73 3.40
N LEU A 105 6.63 3.83 2.17
CA LEU A 105 7.35 4.40 1.05
C LEU A 105 7.65 5.89 1.31
N VAL A 106 8.91 6.28 1.11
CA VAL A 106 9.40 7.65 1.30
C VAL A 106 9.34 8.40 -0.04
N GLU A 107 8.59 9.50 -0.06
CA GLU A 107 8.39 10.33 -1.24
C GLU A 107 9.41 11.47 -1.37
N GLY A 108 10.10 11.82 -0.28
CA GLY A 108 11.05 12.93 -0.24
C GLY A 108 10.38 14.23 -0.72
N GLY A 109 11.00 14.90 -1.69
CA GLY A 109 10.49 16.15 -2.26
C GLY A 109 9.11 16.07 -2.94
N TYR A 110 8.62 14.87 -3.27
CA TYR A 110 7.28 14.69 -3.86
C TYR A 110 6.17 14.51 -2.82
N ALA A 111 6.51 14.45 -1.53
CA ALA A 111 5.54 14.29 -0.46
C ALA A 111 4.36 15.29 -0.49
N PRO A 112 4.54 16.59 -0.80
CA PRO A 112 3.41 17.52 -0.90
C PRO A 112 2.40 17.19 -2.00
N ILE A 113 2.81 16.42 -3.02
CA ILE A 113 2.00 16.07 -4.19
C ILE A 113 1.38 14.68 -4.01
N GLU A 114 2.17 13.73 -3.53
CA GLU A 114 1.81 12.31 -3.47
C GLU A 114 1.11 11.90 -2.17
N LEU A 115 1.29 12.68 -1.10
CA LEU A 115 0.75 12.36 0.22
C LEU A 115 -0.30 13.38 0.65
N THR A 116 -1.39 12.86 1.21
CA THR A 116 -2.45 13.62 1.89
C THR A 116 -2.33 13.44 3.40
N LEU A 117 -2.99 14.31 4.18
CA LEU A 117 -3.07 14.12 5.62
C LEU A 117 -3.72 12.77 5.94
N ALA A 118 -3.11 12.02 6.87
CA ALA A 118 -3.73 10.81 7.39
C ALA A 118 -4.88 11.19 8.32
N THR A 119 -5.96 10.42 8.29
CA THR A 119 -7.05 10.57 9.24
C THR A 119 -7.23 9.27 10.02
N ASN A 120 -7.76 9.38 11.22
CA ASN A 120 -8.23 8.24 11.98
C ASN A 120 -9.55 7.68 11.40
N PRO A 121 -10.10 6.58 11.94
CA PRO A 121 -11.34 5.97 11.45
C PRO A 121 -12.58 6.86 11.49
N VAL A 122 -12.58 7.93 12.30
CA VAL A 122 -13.68 8.91 12.40
C VAL A 122 -13.43 10.17 11.56
N GLY A 123 -12.40 10.18 10.72
CA GLY A 123 -12.11 11.28 9.79
C GLY A 123 -11.35 12.46 10.39
N ILE A 124 -10.85 12.35 11.63
CA ILE A 124 -10.05 13.41 12.26
C ILE A 124 -8.60 13.29 11.78
N PRO A 125 -7.97 14.37 11.29
CA PRO A 125 -6.56 14.36 10.90
C PRO A 125 -5.63 13.98 12.05
N ILE A 126 -4.63 13.15 11.76
CA ILE A 126 -3.61 12.72 12.72
C ILE A 126 -2.37 13.62 12.56
N PRO A 127 -1.96 14.35 13.61
CA PRO A 127 -0.84 15.27 13.52
C PRO A 127 0.46 14.59 13.07
N GLY A 128 1.10 15.14 12.04
CA GLY A 128 2.41 14.68 11.57
C GLY A 128 2.39 13.41 10.73
N GLU A 129 1.21 12.84 10.48
CA GLU A 129 1.04 11.64 9.66
C GLU A 129 0.45 11.95 8.29
N ARG A 130 0.99 11.28 7.28
CA ARG A 130 0.56 11.44 5.88
C ARG A 130 0.47 10.08 5.22
N VAL A 131 -0.42 9.96 4.24
CA VAL A 131 -0.63 8.71 3.49
C VAL A 131 -0.84 9.00 2.02
N HIS A 132 -0.52 8.05 1.15
CA HIS A 132 -1.00 8.14 -0.22
C HIS A 132 -2.52 8.10 -0.23
N PRO A 133 -3.21 8.83 -1.13
CA PRO A 133 -4.65 8.74 -1.28
C PRO A 133 -5.14 7.29 -1.48
N ARG A 134 -4.33 6.49 -2.16
CA ARG A 134 -4.58 5.07 -2.48
C ARG A 134 -4.44 4.15 -1.26
N CYS A 135 -3.74 4.61 -0.22
CA CYS A 135 -3.52 3.88 1.02
C CYS A 135 -4.45 4.33 2.15
N ALA A 136 -5.18 5.44 1.98
CA ALA A 136 -5.93 6.10 3.06
C ALA A 136 -6.98 5.19 3.70
N LEU A 137 -7.76 4.46 2.89
CA LEU A 137 -8.78 3.55 3.41
C LEU A 137 -8.17 2.36 4.17
N SER A 138 -7.10 1.76 3.63
CA SER A 138 -6.38 0.67 4.31
C SER A 138 -5.75 1.15 5.62
N TRP A 139 -5.25 2.38 5.67
CA TRP A 139 -4.75 2.99 6.90
C TRP A 139 -5.84 3.12 7.97
N GLN A 140 -6.99 3.68 7.63
CA GLN A 140 -8.12 3.81 8.55
C GLN A 140 -8.58 2.45 9.08
N ARG A 141 -8.67 1.43 8.20
CA ARG A 141 -9.03 0.07 8.59
C ARG A 141 -7.99 -0.55 9.51
N LEU A 142 -6.70 -0.38 9.23
CA LEU A 142 -5.62 -0.85 10.08
C LEU A 142 -5.71 -0.24 11.49
N GLN A 143 -5.98 1.07 11.58
CA GLN A 143 -6.19 1.74 12.87
C GLN A 143 -7.41 1.22 13.62
N LEU A 144 -8.50 0.90 12.91
CA LEU A 144 -9.68 0.31 13.53
C LEU A 144 -9.34 -1.05 14.15
N ILE A 145 -8.65 -1.93 13.40
CA ILE A 145 -8.20 -3.24 13.89
C ILE A 145 -7.31 -3.07 15.13
N ALA A 146 -6.34 -2.15 15.09
CA ALA A 146 -5.45 -1.87 16.21
C ALA A 146 -6.20 -1.45 17.50
N GLN A 147 -7.35 -0.78 17.38
CA GLN A 147 -8.15 -0.32 18.52
C GLN A 147 -9.03 -1.42 19.15
N THR A 148 -9.32 -2.51 18.43
CA THR A 148 -10.25 -3.56 18.89
C THR A 148 -9.80 -4.34 20.13
N GLN A 149 -8.50 -4.42 20.43
CA GLN A 149 -7.99 -5.14 21.62
C GLN A 149 -7.51 -4.24 22.76
N THR A 150 -7.63 -2.91 22.66
CA THR A 150 -7.44 -2.09 23.86
C THR A 150 -8.66 -2.30 24.78
N PRO A 151 -8.58 -3.04 25.91
CA PRO A 151 -9.55 -2.82 26.95
C PRO A 151 -9.41 -1.34 27.30
N LYS A 152 -10.49 -0.57 27.16
CA LYS A 152 -10.58 0.69 27.90
C LYS A 152 -10.30 0.28 29.33
N LYS A 153 -9.13 0.65 29.89
CA LYS A 153 -9.04 0.82 31.33
C LYS A 153 -10.11 1.85 31.61
N ALA A 154 -11.27 1.38 32.05
CA ALA A 154 -12.24 2.21 32.73
C ALA A 154 -11.45 2.82 33.88
N SER A 155 -11.04 4.07 33.70
CA SER A 155 -10.53 4.89 34.78
C SER A 155 -11.71 5.04 35.74
N LEU A 156 -11.77 4.14 36.73
CA LEU A 156 -12.46 4.40 37.99
C LEU A 156 -11.56 5.35 38.78
N LEU A 157 -11.63 6.64 38.43
CA LEU A 157 -11.28 7.76 39.29
C LEU A 157 -12.21 8.92 38.92
#